data_AF-A0A3A5S4M9-F1
#
_entry.id   AF-A0A3A5S4M9-F1
#
_cell.length_a   1.000
_cell.length_b   1.000
_cell.length_c   1.000
_cell.angle_alpha   90.00
_cell.angle_beta   90.00
_cell.angle_gamma   90.00
#
_symmetry.space_group_name_H-M   'P 1'
#
loop_
_entity.id
_entity.type
_entity.pdbx_description
1 polymer ?
#
loop_
_entity_poly.entity_id
_entity_poly.type
_entity_poly.pdbx_seq_one_letter_code
_entity_poly.pdbx_strand_id
1 'polypeptide(L)'
;MLNKVMLSTESRMRGDMQVRFGGRYGKTYCRKAVRRSVPSLRLGKGGGIIELAAHLYATDHVPYLLERIAEQTPHVHPVSFSFGKQDSFGPSFQQLEIVPLSSPALLSYLQGRGINLELAKRECSEARYTHNGKRYFAIAFPNGSGGFEVRNPYFKGCIAPKEISHIRQSGKARTACYVFEGFMDYLSFLTLRQESCPNYPELDGQDYIVLNSVSNINKALYPLGNYERIHC
;
A
#
# COMPACT_ATOMS: atom_id res chain seq x y z
N MET A 1 -0.43 -34.19 -24.56
CA MET A 1 -1.09 -34.25 -23.24
C MET A 1 -0.76 -32.96 -22.50
N LEU A 2 -1.70 -32.03 -22.37
CA LEU A 2 -1.49 -30.78 -21.66
C LEU A 2 -1.60 -31.03 -20.15
N ASN A 3 -0.48 -30.89 -19.43
CA ASN A 3 -0.48 -30.86 -17.97
C ASN A 3 -1.30 -29.65 -17.51
N LYS A 4 -2.55 -29.90 -17.11
CA LYS A 4 -3.45 -28.88 -16.58
C LYS A 4 -2.92 -28.48 -15.20
N VAL A 5 -2.19 -27.37 -15.12
CA VAL A 5 -1.71 -26.81 -13.86
C VAL A 5 -2.93 -26.47 -13.00
N MET A 6 -3.11 -27.22 -11.91
CA MET A 6 -4.25 -27.06 -11.02
C MET A 6 -4.00 -25.83 -10.12
N LEU A 7 -4.64 -24.71 -10.45
CA LEU A 7 -4.49 -23.46 -9.70
C LEU A 7 -5.27 -23.56 -8.38
N SER A 8 -4.57 -23.29 -7.26
CA SER A 8 -5.23 -23.07 -5.98
C SER A 8 -5.94 -21.72 -6.03
N THR A 9 -7.20 -21.70 -5.61
CA THR A 9 -7.99 -20.47 -5.49
C THR A 9 -7.85 -19.89 -4.10
N GLU A 10 -7.47 -18.61 -3.99
CA GLU A 10 -7.43 -17.90 -2.71
C GLU A 10 -8.54 -16.85 -2.65
N SER A 11 -9.25 -16.79 -1.53
CA SER A 11 -10.27 -15.78 -1.27
C SER A 11 -9.60 -14.50 -0.79
N ARG A 12 -9.51 -13.49 -1.67
CA ARG A 12 -9.09 -12.14 -1.27
C ARG A 12 -10.32 -11.29 -0.96
N MET A 13 -10.44 -10.83 0.28
CA MET A 13 -11.38 -9.78 0.65
C MET A 13 -10.87 -8.46 0.05
N ARG A 14 -11.40 -8.04 -1.11
CA ARG A 14 -11.37 -6.62 -1.47
C ARG A 14 -12.62 -6.01 -0.85
N GLY A 15 -12.43 -5.15 0.14
CA GLY A 15 -13.52 -4.38 0.77
C GLY A 15 -14.36 -3.66 -0.27
N ASP A 16 -15.58 -3.29 0.12
CA ASP A 16 -16.58 -2.69 -0.75
C ASP A 16 -15.99 -1.56 -1.61
N MET A 17 -16.05 -1.74 -2.93
CA MET A 17 -15.57 -0.74 -3.88
C MET A 17 -16.67 0.33 -4.05
N GLN A 18 -16.56 1.42 -3.31
CA GLN A 18 -17.40 2.60 -3.51
C GLN A 18 -16.85 3.42 -4.68
N VAL A 19 -17.54 3.40 -5.83
CA VAL A 19 -17.21 4.27 -6.96
C VAL A 19 -18.08 5.51 -6.89
N ARG A 20 -17.47 6.68 -6.66
CA ARG A 20 -18.16 7.99 -6.68
C ARG A 20 -18.01 8.62 -8.07
N PHE A 21 -19.12 8.78 -8.78
CA PHE A 21 -19.19 9.65 -9.96
C PHE A 21 -19.69 11.04 -9.53
N GLY A 22 -18.87 12.07 -9.70
CA GLY A 22 -19.37 13.45 -9.86
C GLY A 22 -19.93 14.19 -8.63
N GLY A 23 -19.40 13.99 -7.43
CA GLY A 23 -19.45 15.01 -6.36
C GLY A 23 -20.83 15.46 -5.84
N ARG A 24 -21.93 14.75 -6.11
CA ARG A 24 -23.25 15.00 -5.49
C ARG A 24 -23.61 13.87 -4.52
N TYR A 25 -24.06 14.23 -3.33
CA TYR A 25 -24.27 13.37 -2.15
C TYR A 25 -25.36 12.27 -2.28
N GLY A 26 -25.94 12.03 -3.46
CA GLY A 26 -27.21 11.30 -3.58
C GLY A 26 -27.15 9.83 -4.05
N LYS A 27 -26.05 9.33 -4.64
CA LYS A 27 -26.04 7.96 -5.20
C LYS A 27 -24.69 7.27 -5.07
N THR A 28 -24.45 6.60 -3.94
CA THR A 28 -23.35 5.64 -3.80
C THR A 28 -23.82 4.30 -4.36
N TYR A 29 -23.27 3.87 -5.49
CA TYR A 29 -23.56 2.54 -6.02
C TYR A 29 -22.77 1.51 -5.21
N CYS A 30 -23.46 0.77 -4.34
CA CYS A 30 -22.87 -0.33 -3.57
C CYS A 30 -23.01 -1.63 -4.37
N ARG A 31 -21.95 -2.06 -5.05
CA ARG A 31 -21.83 -3.44 -5.52
C ARG A 31 -21.25 -4.25 -4.36
N LYS A 32 -22.01 -5.20 -3.81
CA LYS A 32 -21.43 -6.32 -3.06
C LYS A 32 -20.35 -6.94 -3.95
N ALA A 33 -19.08 -6.77 -3.58
CA ALA A 33 -18.00 -7.50 -4.21
C ALA A 33 -18.20 -8.97 -3.83
N VAL A 34 -18.84 -9.74 -4.71
CA VAL A 34 -18.92 -11.20 -4.57
C VAL A 34 -17.49 -11.69 -4.40
N ARG A 35 -17.24 -12.52 -3.37
CA ARG A 35 -15.95 -13.19 -3.15
C ARG A 35 -15.54 -13.88 -4.45
N ARG A 36 -14.71 -13.23 -5.25
CA ARG A 36 -14.09 -13.85 -6.42
C ARG A 36 -12.81 -14.48 -5.92
N SER A 37 -12.82 -15.79 -5.81
CA SER A 37 -11.64 -16.59 -5.64
C SER A 37 -10.72 -16.34 -6.84
N VAL A 38 -9.58 -15.71 -6.61
CA VAL A 38 -8.62 -15.41 -7.68
C VAL A 38 -7.61 -16.55 -7.72
N PRO A 39 -7.33 -17.15 -8.89
CA PRO A 39 -6.29 -18.16 -9.00
C PRO A 39 -4.95 -17.55 -8.56
N SER A 40 -4.25 -18.21 -7.63
CA SER A 40 -2.89 -17.82 -7.23
C SER A 40 -1.94 -18.97 -7.49
N LEU A 41 -0.78 -18.65 -8.03
CA LEU A 41 0.28 -19.63 -8.31
C LEU A 41 1.03 -20.08 -7.05
N ARG A 42 0.67 -19.56 -5.85
CA ARG A 42 1.39 -19.74 -4.56
C ARG A 42 2.91 -19.47 -4.56
N LEU A 43 3.47 -19.03 -5.69
CA LEU A 43 4.89 -18.75 -5.90
C LEU A 43 5.38 -17.45 -5.23
N GLY A 44 4.51 -16.71 -4.53
CA GLY A 44 4.87 -15.41 -3.92
C GLY A 44 5.22 -14.30 -4.92
N LYS A 45 5.13 -14.57 -6.23
CA LYS A 45 5.39 -13.59 -7.30
C LYS A 45 4.16 -12.71 -7.52
N GLY A 46 4.33 -11.40 -7.36
CA GLY A 46 3.34 -10.39 -7.76
C GLY A 46 3.45 -10.08 -9.25
N GLY A 47 2.38 -9.53 -9.83
CA GLY A 47 2.39 -9.11 -11.22
C GLY A 47 1.02 -8.77 -11.80
N GLY A 48 1.02 -8.22 -13.01
CA GLY A 48 -0.18 -7.96 -13.81
C GLY A 48 -0.74 -9.22 -14.48
N ILE A 49 -1.85 -9.07 -15.22
CA ILE A 49 -2.48 -10.20 -15.93
C ILE A 49 -1.56 -10.85 -16.98
N ILE A 50 -0.67 -10.06 -17.60
CA ILE A 50 0.29 -10.55 -18.58
C ILE A 50 1.35 -11.44 -17.90
N GLU A 51 1.89 -11.00 -16.76
CA GLU A 51 2.86 -11.79 -15.99
C GLU A 51 2.22 -13.08 -15.47
N LEU A 52 0.95 -13.04 -15.04
CA LEU A 52 0.22 -14.26 -14.68
C LEU A 52 0.11 -15.23 -15.87
N ALA A 53 -0.27 -14.72 -17.06
CA ALA A 53 -0.36 -15.54 -18.27
C ALA A 53 1.01 -16.10 -18.65
N ALA A 54 2.08 -15.30 -18.57
CA ALA A 54 3.44 -15.74 -18.87
C ALA A 54 3.85 -16.96 -18.01
N HIS A 55 3.52 -16.92 -16.72
CA HIS A 55 3.79 -18.04 -15.81
C HIS A 55 2.92 -19.26 -16.09
N LEU A 56 1.64 -19.06 -16.44
CA LEU A 56 0.71 -20.17 -16.74
C LEU A 56 1.07 -20.89 -18.03
N TYR A 57 1.51 -20.15 -19.04
CA TYR A 57 1.84 -20.68 -20.35
C TYR A 57 3.35 -20.93 -20.55
N ALA A 58 4.16 -20.68 -19.51
CA ALA A 58 5.61 -20.83 -19.51
C ALA A 58 6.28 -20.18 -20.74
N THR A 59 5.88 -18.95 -21.06
CA THR A 59 6.38 -18.21 -22.23
C THR A 59 6.28 -16.71 -22.02
N ASP A 60 7.20 -15.97 -22.63
CA ASP A 60 7.31 -14.51 -22.54
C ASP A 60 6.73 -13.83 -23.81
N HIS A 61 6.24 -14.64 -24.77
CA HIS A 61 5.78 -14.17 -26.07
C HIS A 61 4.42 -13.47 -25.95
N VAL A 62 4.44 -12.16 -25.74
CA VAL A 62 3.26 -11.32 -25.46
C VAL A 62 2.08 -11.55 -26.43
N PRO A 63 2.25 -11.60 -27.77
CA PRO A 63 1.12 -11.82 -28.67
C PRO A 63 0.39 -13.14 -28.40
N TYR A 64 1.14 -14.21 -28.12
CA TYR A 64 0.57 -15.51 -27.79
C TYR A 64 -0.16 -15.49 -26.45
N LEU A 65 0.39 -14.79 -25.45
CA LEU A 65 -0.26 -14.63 -24.16
C LEU A 65 -1.58 -13.86 -24.27
N LEU A 66 -1.62 -12.81 -25.09
CA LEU A 66 -2.83 -12.02 -25.32
C LEU A 66 -3.92 -12.84 -26.01
N GLU A 67 -3.57 -13.66 -27.00
CA GLU A 67 -4.49 -14.60 -27.65
C GLU A 67 -5.09 -15.58 -26.64
N ARG A 68 -4.24 -16.18 -25.81
CA ARG A 68 -4.68 -17.09 -24.74
C ARG A 68 -5.57 -16.44 -23.70
N ILE A 69 -5.33 -15.17 -23.37
CA ILE A 69 -6.21 -14.41 -22.46
C ILE A 69 -7.56 -14.18 -23.13
N ALA A 70 -7.57 -13.78 -24.41
CA ALA A 70 -8.79 -13.52 -25.17
C ALA A 70 -9.67 -14.78 -25.26
N GLU A 71 -9.09 -15.94 -25.59
CA GLU A 71 -9.77 -17.25 -25.65
C GLU A 71 -10.50 -17.61 -24.34
N GLN A 72 -9.94 -17.24 -23.18
CA GLN A 72 -10.50 -17.54 -21.87
C GLN A 72 -11.50 -16.47 -21.37
N THR A 73 -11.81 -15.46 -22.20
CA THR A 73 -12.73 -14.36 -21.86
C THR A 73 -13.89 -14.17 -22.86
N PRO A 74 -14.55 -15.25 -23.35
CA PRO A 74 -15.52 -15.15 -24.45
C PRO A 74 -16.79 -14.33 -24.14
N HIS A 75 -17.09 -14.11 -22.85
CA HIS A 75 -18.25 -13.31 -22.40
C HIS A 75 -17.85 -11.96 -21.78
N VAL A 76 -16.57 -11.60 -21.84
CA VAL A 76 -16.12 -10.27 -21.45
C VAL A 76 -16.31 -9.37 -22.66
N HIS A 77 -17.46 -8.69 -22.72
CA HIS A 77 -17.61 -7.62 -23.69
C HIS A 77 -16.51 -6.58 -23.45
N PRO A 78 -15.72 -6.22 -24.47
CA PRO A 78 -14.80 -5.10 -24.34
C PRO A 78 -15.67 -3.88 -24.04
N VAL A 79 -15.66 -3.46 -22.78
CA VAL A 79 -16.11 -2.11 -22.46
C VAL A 79 -15.15 -1.22 -23.21
N SER A 80 -15.64 -0.30 -24.05
CA SER A 80 -14.82 0.77 -24.63
C SER A 80 -14.29 1.62 -23.48
N PHE A 81 -13.27 1.11 -22.82
CA PHE A 81 -12.46 1.79 -21.85
C PHE A 81 -11.27 2.26 -22.65
N SER A 82 -11.43 3.41 -23.30
CA SER A 82 -10.27 4.16 -23.74
C SER A 82 -9.48 4.47 -22.47
N PHE A 83 -8.29 3.89 -22.33
CA PHE A 83 -7.24 4.62 -21.63
C PHE A 83 -7.11 5.91 -22.44
N GLY A 84 -7.76 6.99 -21.98
CA GLY A 84 -7.47 8.31 -22.50
C GLY A 84 -5.95 8.41 -22.54
N LYS A 85 -5.39 8.78 -23.71
CA LYS A 85 -3.94 8.86 -23.95
C LYS A 85 -3.27 9.16 -22.61
N GLN A 86 -2.57 8.18 -22.04
CA GLN A 86 -1.70 8.50 -20.93
C GLN A 86 -0.62 9.34 -21.58
N ASP A 87 -0.81 10.67 -21.53
CA ASP A 87 0.23 11.61 -21.87
C ASP A 87 1.42 11.21 -21.01
N SER A 88 2.39 10.64 -21.67
CA SER A 88 3.50 9.99 -21.03
C SER A 88 4.43 11.05 -20.43
N PHE A 89 4.85 10.82 -19.18
CA PHE A 89 6.03 11.37 -18.52
C PHE A 89 6.03 12.82 -18.02
N GLY A 90 4.96 13.26 -17.36
CA GLY A 90 5.10 14.25 -16.29
C GLY A 90 5.50 13.58 -14.97
N PRO A 91 6.28 14.20 -14.07
CA PRO A 91 6.44 13.66 -12.71
C PRO A 91 5.05 13.49 -12.09
N SER A 92 4.79 12.31 -11.52
CA SER A 92 3.48 11.95 -10.95
C SER A 92 3.03 12.93 -9.85
N PHE A 93 4.00 13.59 -9.22
CA PHE A 93 3.82 14.66 -8.25
C PHE A 93 4.61 15.89 -8.72
N GLN A 94 3.92 16.98 -9.06
CA GLN A 94 4.52 18.28 -9.35
C GLN A 94 4.45 19.17 -8.10
N GLN A 95 5.39 20.09 -7.92
CA GLN A 95 5.39 21.04 -6.78
C GLN A 95 5.20 20.34 -5.43
N LEU A 96 5.95 19.26 -5.20
CA LEU A 96 5.91 18.53 -3.94
C LEU A 96 6.51 19.38 -2.82
N GLU A 97 5.74 19.61 -1.77
CA GLU A 97 6.14 20.26 -0.54
C GLU A 97 5.84 19.33 0.63
N ILE A 98 6.84 19.08 1.48
CA ILE A 98 6.67 18.32 2.72
C ILE A 98 6.63 19.33 3.87
N VAL A 99 5.50 19.39 4.56
CA VAL A 99 5.26 20.33 5.67
C VAL A 99 4.82 19.58 6.93
N PRO A 100 4.90 20.20 8.11
CA PRO A 100 4.34 19.60 9.33
C PRO A 100 2.85 19.25 9.16
N LEU A 101 2.48 18.08 9.68
CA LEU A 101 1.10 17.59 9.61
C LEU A 101 0.15 18.53 10.37
N SER A 102 -0.65 19.28 9.61
CA SER A 102 -1.47 20.37 10.15
C SER A 102 -2.88 20.47 9.54
N SER A 103 -3.12 19.89 8.37
CA SER A 103 -4.42 19.91 7.71
C SER A 103 -5.52 19.32 8.58
N PRO A 104 -6.58 20.09 8.91
CA PRO A 104 -7.71 19.61 9.71
C PRO A 104 -8.39 18.37 9.11
N ALA A 105 -8.42 18.25 7.79
CA ALA A 105 -9.01 17.11 7.12
C ALA A 105 -8.18 15.82 7.30
N LEU A 106 -6.85 15.92 7.31
CA LEU A 106 -5.98 14.77 7.58
C LEU A 106 -6.00 14.39 9.05
N LEU A 107 -6.02 15.38 9.95
CA LEU A 107 -6.12 15.14 11.39
C LEU A 107 -7.46 14.49 11.75
N SER A 108 -8.57 14.98 11.21
CA SER A 108 -9.90 14.36 11.38
C SER A 108 -9.94 12.94 10.82
N TYR A 109 -9.28 12.70 9.68
CA TYR A 109 -9.15 11.35 9.13
C TYR A 109 -8.40 10.40 10.07
N LEU A 110 -7.25 10.83 10.62
CA LEU A 110 -6.46 10.03 11.56
C LEU A 110 -7.22 9.77 12.86
N GLN A 111 -7.90 10.79 13.39
CA GLN A 111 -8.73 10.66 14.58
C GLN A 111 -9.88 9.67 14.35
N GLY A 112 -10.55 9.74 13.19
CA GLY A 112 -11.57 8.77 12.79
C GLY A 112 -11.05 7.34 12.59
N ARG A 113 -9.72 7.17 12.49
CA ARG A 113 -9.04 5.86 12.46
C ARG A 113 -8.52 5.45 13.83
N GLY A 114 -8.84 6.19 14.90
CA GLY A 114 -8.39 5.90 16.26
C GLY A 114 -6.89 6.10 16.44
N ILE A 115 -6.26 7.00 15.68
CA ILE A 115 -4.84 7.30 15.80
C ILE A 115 -4.63 8.51 16.69
N ASN A 116 -3.72 8.41 17.66
CA ASN A 116 -3.32 9.53 18.49
C ASN A 116 -2.64 10.62 17.62
N LEU A 117 -3.15 11.85 17.71
CA LEU A 117 -2.72 12.95 16.84
C LEU A 117 -1.30 13.45 17.16
N GLU A 118 -0.84 13.35 18.40
CA GLU A 118 0.51 13.73 18.79
C GLU A 118 1.53 12.75 18.21
N LEU A 119 1.25 11.45 18.34
CA LEU A 119 2.02 10.40 17.68
C LEU A 119 2.04 10.59 16.17
N ALA A 120 0.88 10.81 15.54
CA ALA A 120 0.84 11.02 14.10
C ALA A 120 1.65 12.24 13.64
N LYS A 121 1.61 13.36 14.38
CA LYS A 121 2.40 14.56 14.07
C LYS A 121 3.91 14.36 14.26
N ARG A 122 4.31 13.48 15.19
CA ARG A 122 5.71 13.10 15.40
C ARG A 122 6.24 12.21 14.28
N GLU A 123 5.45 11.22 13.88
CA GLU A 123 5.88 10.18 12.94
C GLU A 123 5.64 10.55 11.46
N CYS A 124 4.69 11.45 11.17
CA CYS A 124 4.27 11.78 9.82
C CYS A 124 4.35 13.28 9.52
N SER A 125 4.46 13.58 8.23
CA SER A 125 4.33 14.92 7.66
C SER A 125 3.09 15.01 6.77
N GLU A 126 2.85 16.18 6.20
CA GLU A 126 1.85 16.40 5.15
C GLU A 126 2.58 16.66 3.83
N ALA A 127 2.33 15.83 2.83
CA ALA A 127 2.75 16.09 1.46
C ALA A 127 1.67 16.90 0.76
N ARG A 128 2.06 18.06 0.21
CA ARG A 128 1.24 18.89 -0.69
C ARG A 128 1.82 18.79 -2.08
N TYR A 129 0.98 18.51 -3.08
CA TYR A 129 1.45 18.30 -4.44
C TYR A 129 0.38 18.66 -5.47
N THR A 130 0.83 18.90 -6.70
CA THR A 130 -0.03 19.11 -7.86
C THR A 130 -0.01 17.86 -8.73
N HIS A 131 -1.18 17.40 -9.14
CA HIS A 131 -1.35 16.31 -10.10
C HIS A 131 -2.44 16.70 -11.10
N ASN A 132 -2.18 16.61 -12.41
CA ASN A 132 -3.11 17.02 -13.46
C ASN A 132 -3.70 18.42 -13.24
N GLY A 133 -2.86 19.39 -12.86
CA GLY A 133 -3.26 20.79 -12.62
C GLY A 133 -4.10 21.02 -11.36
N LYS A 134 -4.35 19.99 -10.53
CA LYS A 134 -5.08 20.10 -9.27
C LYS A 134 -4.16 19.91 -8.08
N ARG A 135 -4.35 20.71 -7.03
CA ARG A 135 -3.62 20.58 -5.77
C ARG A 135 -4.25 19.50 -4.89
N TYR A 136 -3.40 18.70 -4.27
CA TYR A 136 -3.74 17.61 -3.37
C TYR A 136 -2.87 17.69 -2.13
N PHE A 137 -3.34 17.04 -1.08
CA PHE A 137 -2.56 16.83 0.13
C PHE A 137 -2.84 15.44 0.71
N ALA A 138 -1.84 14.88 1.38
CA ALA A 138 -1.91 13.57 2.00
C ALA A 138 -0.96 13.50 3.20
N ILE A 139 -1.26 12.57 4.12
CA ILE A 139 -0.31 12.16 5.15
C ILE A 139 0.88 11.54 4.42
N ALA A 140 2.09 11.91 4.81
CA ALA A 140 3.35 11.43 4.26
C ALA A 140 4.17 10.79 5.37
N PHE A 141 4.39 9.48 5.26
CA PHE A 141 5.24 8.72 6.17
C PHE A 141 6.58 8.42 5.48
N PRO A 142 7.71 8.87 6.04
CA PRO A 142 9.00 8.76 5.38
C PRO A 142 9.50 7.30 5.32
N ASN A 143 10.24 6.96 4.26
CA ASN A 143 10.95 5.70 4.14
C ASN A 143 12.48 5.87 4.19
N GLY A 144 13.20 4.75 4.24
CA GLY A 144 14.66 4.73 4.40
C GLY A 144 15.46 5.23 3.19
N SER A 145 14.83 5.64 2.10
CA SER A 145 15.48 6.15 0.89
C SER A 145 15.00 7.54 0.47
N GLY A 146 14.40 8.29 1.40
CA GLY A 146 13.93 9.67 1.14
C GLY A 146 12.63 9.75 0.33
N GLY A 147 11.96 8.62 0.07
CA GLY A 147 10.60 8.58 -0.44
C GLY A 147 9.57 8.57 0.70
N PHE A 148 8.29 8.53 0.33
CA PHE A 148 7.19 8.57 1.29
C PHE A 148 6.09 7.58 0.91
N GLU A 149 5.50 6.94 1.91
CA GLU A 149 4.15 6.41 1.75
C GLU A 149 3.14 7.52 1.97
N VAL A 150 2.19 7.66 1.06
CA VAL A 150 1.18 8.72 1.11
C VAL A 150 -0.22 8.16 1.24
N ARG A 151 -1.02 8.79 2.11
CA ARG A 151 -2.40 8.39 2.36
C ARG A 151 -3.31 9.56 2.65
N ASN A 152 -4.50 9.53 2.09
CA ASN A 152 -5.65 10.32 2.52
C ASN A 152 -6.92 9.42 2.45
N PRO A 153 -8.12 9.91 2.80
CA PRO A 153 -9.34 9.10 2.76
C PRO A 153 -9.65 8.46 1.40
N TYR A 154 -9.13 9.02 0.32
CA TYR A 154 -9.49 8.68 -1.05
C TYR A 154 -8.35 7.99 -1.83
N PHE A 155 -7.13 8.08 -1.33
CA PHE A 155 -5.92 7.65 -2.04
C PHE A 155 -4.90 7.01 -1.09
N LYS A 156 -4.31 5.91 -1.54
CA LYS A 156 -3.10 5.30 -0.99
C LYS A 156 -2.09 5.17 -2.13
N GLY A 157 -0.86 5.61 -1.92
CA GLY A 157 0.23 5.45 -2.87
C GLY A 157 1.57 5.73 -2.23
N CYS A 158 2.58 5.93 -3.06
CA CYS A 158 3.92 6.28 -2.61
C CYS A 158 4.49 7.42 -3.47
N ILE A 159 5.30 8.27 -2.85
CA ILE A 159 6.24 9.17 -3.50
C ILE A 159 7.56 8.41 -3.59
N ALA A 160 8.07 8.23 -4.81
CA ALA A 160 9.28 7.46 -5.06
C ALA A 160 10.51 8.08 -4.35
N PRO A 161 11.52 7.28 -4.00
CA PRO A 161 11.62 5.82 -4.21
C PRO A 161 10.76 5.01 -3.22
N LYS A 162 10.36 3.80 -3.62
CA LYS A 162 9.59 2.89 -2.74
C LYS A 162 10.55 2.04 -1.91
N GLU A 163 10.49 2.17 -0.59
CA GLU A 163 11.38 1.49 0.34
C GLU A 163 10.67 1.14 1.65
N ILE A 164 11.26 0.25 2.46
CA ILE A 164 10.87 0.06 3.86
C ILE A 164 11.21 1.31 4.68
N SER A 165 10.53 1.48 5.81
CA SER A 165 10.94 2.44 6.85
C SER A 165 11.59 1.67 7.99
N HIS A 166 12.88 1.92 8.26
CA HIS A 166 13.59 1.36 9.41
C HIS A 166 13.77 2.44 10.47
N ILE A 167 12.96 2.37 11.53
CA ILE A 167 12.97 3.33 12.64
C ILE A 167 13.84 2.74 13.75
N ARG A 168 15.03 3.32 13.92
CA ARG A 168 15.99 2.90 14.96
C ARG A 168 15.99 3.89 16.10
N GLN A 169 16.02 3.35 17.31
CA GLN A 169 16.14 4.15 18.52
C GLN A 169 17.56 4.69 18.66
N SER A 170 17.69 5.91 19.18
CA SER A 170 18.99 6.51 19.40
C SER A 170 19.71 5.84 20.57
N GLY A 171 21.04 5.75 20.47
CA GLY A 171 21.89 5.16 21.51
C GLY A 171 22.11 3.65 21.33
N LYS A 172 21.67 2.84 22.30
CA LYS A 172 22.00 1.40 22.34
C LYS A 172 21.18 0.62 21.32
N ALA A 173 21.87 -0.23 20.54
CA ALA A 173 21.23 -1.18 19.63
C ALA A 173 20.15 -2.01 20.34
N ARG A 174 18.98 -2.11 19.73
CA ARG A 174 17.86 -2.91 20.24
C ARG A 174 18.01 -4.35 19.77
N THR A 175 17.67 -5.29 20.64
CA THR A 175 17.67 -6.73 20.30
C THR A 175 16.32 -7.19 19.75
N ALA A 176 15.27 -6.39 19.91
CA ALA A 176 13.93 -6.67 19.41
C ALA A 176 13.53 -5.69 18.29
N CYS A 177 12.89 -6.21 17.24
CA CYS A 177 12.29 -5.42 16.16
C CYS A 177 10.84 -5.82 15.91
N TYR A 178 9.98 -4.82 15.73
CA TYR A 178 8.55 -5.00 15.46
C TYR A 178 8.28 -4.64 14.01
N VAL A 179 7.57 -5.50 13.29
CA VAL A 179 7.38 -5.42 11.83
C VAL A 179 5.91 -5.17 11.51
N PHE A 180 5.65 -4.19 10.65
CA PHE A 180 4.30 -3.81 10.24
C PHE A 180 4.14 -3.84 8.72
N GLU A 181 2.96 -4.23 8.21
CA GLU A 181 2.68 -4.21 6.76
C GLU A 181 2.71 -2.78 6.21
N GLY A 182 2.05 -1.84 6.90
CA GLY A 182 2.03 -0.45 6.52
C GLY A 182 2.04 0.50 7.72
N PHE A 183 2.28 1.78 7.43
CA PHE A 183 2.48 2.78 8.48
C PHE A 183 1.23 3.02 9.33
N MET A 184 0.04 2.75 8.81
CA MET A 184 -1.20 2.86 9.61
C MET A 184 -1.23 1.81 10.73
N ASP A 185 -0.74 0.60 10.47
CA ASP A 185 -0.69 -0.47 11.47
C ASP A 185 0.34 -0.13 12.56
N TYR A 186 1.48 0.43 12.15
CA TYR A 186 2.49 1.00 13.04
C TYR A 186 1.91 2.11 13.94
N LEU A 187 1.22 3.11 13.37
CA LEU A 187 0.60 4.19 14.14
C LEU A 187 -0.48 3.67 15.11
N SER A 188 -1.27 2.67 14.69
CA SER A 188 -2.25 2.02 15.55
C SER A 188 -1.58 1.33 16.73
N PHE A 189 -0.49 0.59 16.50
CA PHE A 189 0.28 -0.04 17.58
C PHE A 189 0.81 0.99 18.59
N LEU A 190 1.43 2.08 18.11
CA LEU A 190 1.92 3.14 19.00
C LEU A 190 0.79 3.73 19.84
N THR A 191 -0.37 3.96 19.21
CA THR A 191 -1.56 4.51 19.88
C THR A 191 -2.03 3.58 20.97
N LEU A 192 -2.21 2.28 20.66
CA LEU A 192 -2.66 1.28 21.64
C LEU A 192 -1.68 1.11 22.80
N ARG A 193 -0.36 1.10 22.53
CA ARG A 193 0.69 1.05 23.56
C ARG A 193 0.60 2.26 24.49
N GLN A 194 0.44 3.45 23.93
CA GLN A 194 0.33 4.69 24.72
C GLN A 194 -0.94 4.74 25.57
N GLU A 195 -2.06 4.28 25.03
CA GLU A 195 -3.33 4.24 25.77
C GLU A 195 -3.35 3.15 26.84
N SER A 196 -2.74 1.99 26.58
CA SER A 196 -2.75 0.86 27.51
C SER A 196 -1.75 1.04 28.67
N CYS A 197 -0.64 1.74 28.44
CA CYS A 197 0.43 1.93 29.41
C CYS A 197 0.88 3.40 29.46
N PRO A 198 0.02 4.34 29.88
CA PRO A 198 0.29 5.78 29.78
C PRO A 198 1.51 6.24 30.57
N ASN A 199 1.83 5.58 31.69
CA ASN A 199 2.97 5.91 32.53
C ASN A 199 4.31 5.36 31.99
N TYR A 200 4.26 4.31 31.18
CA TYR A 200 5.44 3.67 30.60
C TYR A 200 5.08 2.92 29.32
N PRO A 201 4.85 3.63 28.20
CA PRO A 201 4.38 3.01 26.96
C PRO A 201 5.48 2.21 26.25
N GLU A 202 6.73 2.37 26.67
CA GLU A 202 7.91 1.65 26.17
C GLU A 202 7.99 1.64 24.64
N LEU A 203 7.82 2.81 24.02
CA LEU A 203 7.90 2.96 22.56
C LEU A 203 9.34 2.86 22.04
N ASP A 204 10.34 3.04 22.91
CA ASP A 204 11.75 3.09 22.52
C ASP A 204 12.54 1.85 22.97
N GLY A 205 11.87 0.82 23.50
CA GLY A 205 12.49 -0.45 23.90
C GLY A 205 12.86 -1.38 22.73
N GLN A 206 12.36 -1.05 21.54
CA GLN A 206 12.47 -1.83 20.31
C GLN A 206 12.67 -0.91 19.11
N ASP A 207 13.22 -1.48 18.04
CA ASP A 207 13.23 -0.85 16.72
C ASP A 207 11.99 -1.27 15.92
N TYR A 208 11.67 -0.52 14.88
CA TYR A 208 10.52 -0.80 14.03
C TYR A 208 10.91 -0.91 12.56
N ILE A 209 10.29 -1.85 11.86
CA ILE A 209 10.33 -1.92 10.40
C ILE A 209 8.90 -1.84 9.87
N VAL A 210 8.64 -0.84 9.05
CA VAL A 210 7.39 -0.75 8.29
C VAL A 210 7.68 -1.14 6.86
N LEU A 211 7.07 -2.22 6.38
CA LEU A 211 7.32 -2.74 5.04
C LEU A 211 6.86 -1.78 3.96
N ASN A 212 5.83 -0.98 4.23
CA ASN A 212 5.15 -0.07 3.30
C ASN A 212 4.44 -0.78 2.13
N SER A 213 4.78 -2.03 1.87
CA SER A 213 4.11 -2.97 0.99
C SER A 213 4.71 -4.35 1.17
N VAL A 214 3.90 -5.41 1.06
CA VAL A 214 4.39 -6.80 1.04
C VAL A 214 5.43 -7.07 -0.06
N SER A 215 5.48 -6.24 -1.11
CA SER A 215 6.53 -6.32 -2.14
C SER A 215 7.95 -6.03 -1.62
N ASN A 216 8.06 -5.36 -0.47
CA ASN A 216 9.34 -4.95 0.11
C ASN A 216 9.88 -5.96 1.14
N ILE A 217 9.25 -7.13 1.33
CA ILE A 217 9.69 -8.15 2.30
C ILE A 217 11.17 -8.49 2.12
N ASN A 218 11.63 -8.70 0.87
CA ASN A 218 13.03 -9.03 0.58
C ASN A 218 14.00 -7.94 1.06
N LYS A 219 13.57 -6.68 1.06
CA LYS A 219 14.38 -5.54 1.52
C LYS A 219 14.49 -5.49 3.05
N ALA A 220 13.54 -6.06 3.76
CA ALA A 220 13.54 -6.14 5.23
C ALA A 220 14.41 -7.28 5.77
N LEU A 221 14.68 -8.33 4.99
CA LEU A 221 15.39 -9.53 5.46
C LEU A 221 16.78 -9.22 6.03
N TYR A 222 17.58 -8.42 5.31
CA TYR A 222 18.93 -8.08 5.77
C TYR A 222 18.93 -7.22 7.05
N PRO A 223 18.15 -6.12 7.13
CA PRO A 223 18.00 -5.39 8.39
C PRO A 223 17.52 -6.26 9.56
N LEU A 224 16.58 -7.17 9.32
CA LEU A 224 15.99 -8.05 10.34
C LEU A 224 16.99 -9.05 10.92
N GLY A 225 18.00 -9.46 10.15
CA GLY A 225 19.04 -10.41 10.60
C GLY A 225 19.88 -9.92 11.78
N ASN A 226 19.82 -8.62 12.12
CA ASN A 226 20.55 -8.05 13.25
C ASN A 226 19.79 -8.13 14.59
N TYR A 227 18.55 -8.63 14.59
CA TYR A 227 17.71 -8.69 15.80
C TYR A 227 17.58 -10.12 16.32
N GLU A 228 17.64 -10.28 17.64
CA GLU A 228 17.43 -11.56 18.32
C GLU A 228 15.94 -11.93 18.37
N ARG A 229 15.06 -10.93 18.45
CA ARG A 229 13.61 -11.11 18.56
C ARG A 229 12.90 -10.28 17.50
N ILE A 230 11.99 -10.92 16.77
CA ILE A 230 11.16 -10.27 15.75
C ILE A 230 9.70 -10.50 16.12
N HIS A 231 8.91 -9.42 16.15
CA HIS A 231 7.48 -9.44 16.42
C HIS A 231 6.74 -8.88 15.20
N CYS A 232 5.61 -9.49 14.82
CA CYS A 232 4.78 -9.09 13.67
C CYS A 232 3.32 -9.00 14.11
#